data_AF-A0A368UEX4-F1
#
_entry.id   AF-A0A368UEX4-F1
#
_cell.length_a   1.000
_cell.length_b   1.000
_cell.length_c   1.000
_cell.angle_alpha   90.00
_cell.angle_beta   90.00
_cell.angle_gamma   90.00
#
_symmetry.space_group_name_H-M   'P 1'
#
loop_
_entity.id
_entity.type
_entity.pdbx_description
1 polymer ?
#
loop_
_entity_poly.entity_id
_entity_poly.type
_entity_poly.pdbx_seq_one_letter_code
_entity_poly.pdbx_strand_id
1 'polypeptide(L)'
;MTYTHLTTTELVMIEAYYKEGIPISDICQSLKRSRQTIYKVIAYLKTGHTAYDYYKNYKANKKRCGRRKTQLTQSEQDFIQRHLELNWSLDVVKGTYPDKIPCSMRTLYRLADRGIFKKEDLPWKGKRKPNGKAEKRGKQAFRRDIRERAEIYPEFEREFG
;
A
#
# COMPACT_ATOMS: atom_id res chain seq x y z
N MET A 1 5.81 19.64 -14.76
CA MET A 1 5.25 20.60 -13.78
C MET A 1 4.45 19.83 -12.74
N THR A 2 4.89 19.82 -11.48
CA THR A 2 4.12 19.25 -10.37
C THR A 2 3.09 20.27 -9.90
N TYR A 3 1.82 19.86 -9.83
CA TYR A 3 0.76 20.73 -9.32
C TYR A 3 0.96 21.01 -7.83
N THR A 4 1.18 22.28 -7.48
CA THR A 4 1.36 22.71 -6.08
C THR A 4 0.02 23.10 -5.47
N HIS A 5 -0.41 22.37 -4.44
CA HIS A 5 -1.61 22.70 -3.67
C HIS A 5 -1.42 23.97 -2.83
N LEU A 6 -2.52 24.67 -2.54
CA LEU A 6 -2.54 25.75 -1.56
C LEU A 6 -2.32 25.19 -0.16
N THR A 7 -1.51 25.87 0.63
CA THR A 7 -1.34 25.59 2.06
C THR A 7 -2.51 26.16 2.85
N THR A 8 -2.68 25.71 4.09
CA THR A 8 -3.70 26.26 4.99
C THR A 8 -3.46 27.74 5.28
N THR A 9 -2.20 28.16 5.39
CA THR A 9 -1.84 29.57 5.60
C THR A 9 -2.23 30.43 4.41
N GLU A 10 -1.97 29.97 3.19
CA GLU A 10 -2.39 30.67 1.96
C GLU A 10 -3.92 30.80 1.87
N LEU A 11 -4.66 29.76 2.25
CA LEU A 11 -6.13 29.82 2.27
C LEU A 11 -6.65 30.87 3.25
N VAL A 12 -6.07 30.95 4.46
CA VAL A 12 -6.44 31.96 5.46
C VAL A 12 -6.08 33.37 4.99
N MET A 13 -4.92 33.56 4.36
CA MET A 13 -4.53 34.85 3.76
C MET A 13 -5.50 35.26 2.65
N ILE A 14 -5.90 34.35 1.77
CA ILE A 14 -6.89 34.63 0.72
C ILE A 14 -8.23 35.07 1.33
N GLU A 15 -8.68 34.41 2.41
CA GLU A 15 -9.92 34.80 3.09
C GLU A 15 -9.81 36.19 3.74
N ALA A 16 -8.71 36.50 4.41
CA ALA A 16 -8.48 37.81 5.01
C ALA A 16 -8.45 38.92 3.95
N TYR A 17 -7.65 38.75 2.89
CA TYR A 17 -7.55 39.72 1.79
C TYR A 17 -8.86 39.90 1.04
N TYR A 18 -9.66 38.83 0.90
CA TYR A 18 -11.00 38.92 0.33
C TYR A 18 -11.94 39.77 1.20
N LYS A 19 -11.89 39.61 2.53
CA LYS A 19 -12.69 40.43 3.48
C LYS A 19 -12.26 41.89 3.49
N GLU A 20 -10.98 42.17 3.30
CA GLU A 20 -10.43 43.53 3.16
C GLU A 20 -10.71 44.18 1.80
N GLY A 21 -11.29 43.44 0.83
CA GLY A 21 -11.64 43.97 -0.48
C GLY A 21 -10.45 44.15 -1.43
N ILE A 22 -9.32 43.48 -1.16
CA ILE A 22 -8.11 43.56 -2.00
C ILE A 22 -8.40 42.95 -3.39
N PRO A 23 -7.98 43.61 -4.49
CA PRO A 23 -8.21 43.08 -5.83
C PRO A 23 -7.42 41.79 -6.05
N ILE A 24 -8.02 40.88 -6.83
CA ILE A 24 -7.50 39.52 -7.06
C ILE A 24 -6.09 39.55 -7.68
N SER A 25 -5.78 40.55 -8.51
CA SER A 25 -4.44 40.75 -9.08
C SER A 25 -3.36 40.82 -8.01
N ASP A 26 -3.63 41.55 -6.93
CA ASP A 26 -2.65 41.87 -5.90
C ASP A 26 -2.46 40.67 -4.98
N ILE A 27 -3.56 39.95 -4.71
CA ILE A 27 -3.52 38.65 -4.02
C ILE A 27 -2.68 37.64 -4.82
N CYS A 28 -2.82 37.60 -6.14
CA CYS A 28 -2.00 36.73 -7.01
C CYS A 28 -0.52 37.06 -6.91
N GLN A 29 -0.19 38.35 -6.96
CA GLN A 29 1.18 38.83 -6.89
C GLN A 29 1.82 38.56 -5.52
N SER A 30 1.08 38.80 -4.44
CA SER A 30 1.50 38.56 -3.06
C SER A 30 1.79 37.07 -2.80
N LEU A 31 0.85 36.20 -3.15
CA LEU A 31 0.97 34.76 -2.90
C LEU A 31 1.77 34.02 -3.98
N LYS A 32 2.16 34.70 -5.08
CA LYS A 32 2.81 34.11 -6.26
C LYS A 32 2.04 32.89 -6.79
N ARG A 33 0.71 32.98 -6.81
CA ARG A 33 -0.20 31.93 -7.28
C ARG A 33 -0.92 32.34 -8.55
N SER A 34 -1.31 31.34 -9.34
CA SER A 34 -2.08 31.60 -10.56
C SER A 34 -3.43 32.23 -10.23
N ARG A 35 -3.88 33.14 -11.09
CA ARG A 35 -5.18 33.81 -10.96
C ARG A 35 -6.34 32.83 -10.86
N GLN A 36 -6.28 31.74 -11.63
CA GLN A 36 -7.29 30.68 -11.61
C GLN A 36 -7.37 29.97 -10.25
N THR A 37 -6.24 29.74 -9.59
CA THR A 37 -6.21 29.12 -8.26
C THR A 37 -6.93 29.98 -7.23
N ILE A 38 -6.67 31.29 -7.25
CA ILE A 38 -7.27 32.23 -6.30
C ILE A 38 -8.76 32.44 -6.58
N TYR A 39 -9.16 32.56 -7.86
CA TYR A 39 -10.57 32.64 -8.23
C TYR A 39 -11.39 31.47 -7.71
N LYS A 40 -10.86 30.24 -7.78
CA LYS A 40 -11.56 29.05 -7.25
C LYS A 40 -11.84 29.14 -5.76
N VAL A 41 -10.90 29.68 -4.98
CA VAL A 41 -11.09 29.88 -3.53
C VAL A 41 -12.09 31.00 -3.29
N ILE A 42 -11.93 32.16 -3.92
CA ILE A 42 -12.84 33.30 -3.74
C ILE A 42 -14.26 32.95 -4.16
N ALA A 43 -14.45 32.22 -5.27
CA ALA A 43 -15.77 31.76 -5.70
C ALA A 43 -16.44 30.88 -4.63
N TYR A 44 -15.68 30.06 -3.91
CA TYR A 44 -16.17 29.25 -2.80
C TYR A 44 -16.44 30.11 -1.55
N LEU A 45 -15.64 31.13 -1.27
CA LEU A 45 -15.89 32.06 -0.16
C LEU A 45 -17.16 32.90 -0.40
N LYS A 46 -17.42 33.29 -1.67
CA LYS A 46 -18.62 34.02 -2.08
C LYS A 46 -19.93 33.28 -1.80
N THR A 47 -19.90 31.95 -1.68
CA THR A 47 -21.09 31.18 -1.29
C THR A 47 -21.33 31.16 0.21
N GLY A 48 -20.58 31.95 0.99
CA GLY A 48 -20.72 32.06 2.45
C GLY A 48 -19.90 31.05 3.25
N HIS A 49 -18.95 30.35 2.62
CA HIS A 49 -18.06 29.40 3.31
C HIS A 49 -16.74 30.03 3.73
N THR A 50 -16.06 29.41 4.70
CA THR A 50 -14.76 29.86 5.21
C THR A 50 -13.58 29.18 4.50
N ALA A 51 -12.35 29.70 4.69
CA ALA A 51 -11.15 29.00 4.25
C ALA A 51 -11.02 27.60 4.88
N TYR A 52 -11.45 27.47 6.13
CA TYR A 52 -11.45 26.20 6.85
C TYR A 52 -12.39 25.17 6.19
N ASP A 53 -13.57 25.60 5.77
CA ASP A 53 -14.52 24.74 5.03
C ASP A 53 -13.93 24.28 3.69
N TYR A 54 -13.24 25.17 2.98
CA TYR A 54 -12.55 24.82 1.73
C TYR A 54 -11.53 23.70 1.96
N TYR A 55 -10.71 23.83 3.01
CA TYR A 55 -9.73 22.83 3.40
C TYR A 55 -10.39 21.49 3.81
N LYS A 56 -11.47 21.55 4.60
CA LYS A 56 -12.24 20.36 5.02
C LYS A 56 -12.83 19.64 3.81
N ASN A 57 -13.39 20.37 2.85
CA ASN A 57 -13.92 19.82 1.60
C ASN A 57 -12.81 19.19 0.76
N TYR A 58 -11.65 19.86 0.62
CA TYR A 58 -10.48 19.28 -0.04
C TYR A 58 -10.07 17.95 0.61
N LYS A 59 -9.98 17.88 1.95
CA LYS A 59 -9.65 16.63 2.66
C LYS A 59 -10.70 15.54 2.46
N ALA A 60 -11.98 15.89 2.47
CA ALA A 60 -13.07 14.94 2.20
C ALA A 60 -12.97 14.39 0.76
N ASN A 61 -12.73 15.24 -0.23
CA ASN A 61 -12.55 14.82 -1.62
C ASN A 61 -11.27 14.01 -1.80
N LYS A 62 -10.18 14.37 -1.12
CA LYS A 62 -8.92 13.62 -1.16
C LYS A 62 -9.08 12.20 -0.62
N LYS A 63 -9.95 11.98 0.37
CA LYS A 63 -10.30 10.63 0.88
C LYS A 63 -11.03 9.78 -0.17
N ARG A 64 -11.70 10.41 -1.14
CA ARG A 64 -12.38 9.72 -2.27
C ARG A 64 -11.45 9.47 -3.44
N CYS A 65 -10.27 10.07 -3.46
CA CYS A 65 -9.27 9.84 -4.49
C CYS A 65 -8.60 8.47 -4.31
N GLY A 66 -8.22 7.87 -5.44
CA GLY A 66 -7.51 6.59 -5.47
C GLY A 66 -8.45 5.39 -5.49
N ARG A 67 -7.87 4.21 -5.71
CA ARG A 67 -8.62 2.96 -5.79
C ARG A 67 -9.15 2.59 -4.40
N ARG A 68 -10.46 2.35 -4.30
CA ARG A 68 -11.09 1.83 -3.06
C ARG A 68 -10.44 0.50 -2.68
N LYS A 69 -10.30 0.26 -1.37
CA LYS A 69 -9.78 -1.01 -0.87
C LYS A 69 -10.75 -2.11 -1.27
N THR A 70 -10.24 -3.18 -1.89
CA THR A 70 -11.03 -4.42 -2.07
C THR A 70 -11.48 -4.91 -0.71
N GLN A 71 -12.77 -5.19 -0.60
CA GLN A 71 -13.43 -5.77 0.57
C GLN A 71 -14.15 -7.02 0.09
N LEU A 72 -14.09 -8.06 0.91
CA LEU A 72 -14.90 -9.27 0.73
C LEU A 72 -16.21 -9.08 1.50
N THR A 73 -17.28 -9.70 1.02
CA THR A 73 -18.55 -9.77 1.76
C THR A 73 -18.37 -10.59 3.04
N GLN A 74 -19.27 -10.43 4.01
CA GLN A 74 -19.16 -11.16 5.28
C GLN A 74 -19.20 -12.68 5.06
N SER A 75 -20.08 -13.15 4.17
CA SER A 75 -20.20 -14.57 3.83
C SER A 75 -18.91 -15.15 3.23
N GLU A 76 -18.22 -14.40 2.37
CA GLU A 76 -16.92 -14.80 1.81
C GLU A 76 -15.84 -14.86 2.89
N GLN A 77 -15.82 -13.89 3.81
CA GLN A 77 -14.87 -13.87 4.92
C GLN A 77 -15.10 -15.06 5.85
N ASP A 78 -16.35 -15.32 6.24
CA ASP A 78 -16.72 -16.43 7.12
C ASP A 78 -16.43 -17.78 6.45
N PHE A 79 -16.61 -17.87 5.13
CA PHE A 79 -16.26 -19.06 4.36
C PHE A 79 -14.76 -19.33 4.41
N ILE A 80 -13.93 -18.32 4.15
CA ILE A 80 -12.47 -18.45 4.18
C ILE A 80 -12.01 -18.77 5.60
N GLN A 81 -12.53 -18.07 6.61
CA GLN A 81 -12.17 -18.23 8.01
C GLN A 81 -12.45 -19.65 8.52
N ARG A 82 -13.61 -20.24 8.18
CA ARG A 82 -13.93 -21.64 8.49
C ARG A 82 -12.91 -22.63 7.93
N HIS A 83 -12.37 -22.38 6.73
CA HIS A 83 -11.36 -23.26 6.15
C HIS A 83 -9.98 -23.05 6.77
N LEU A 84 -9.64 -21.81 7.14
CA LEU A 84 -8.41 -21.52 7.89
C LEU A 84 -8.40 -22.25 9.25
N GLU A 85 -9.53 -22.28 9.96
CA GLU A 85 -9.70 -23.04 11.21
C GLU A 85 -9.50 -24.55 11.02
N LEU A 86 -9.76 -25.09 9.82
CA LEU A 86 -9.45 -26.47 9.43
C LEU A 86 -7.99 -26.66 9.02
N ASN A 87 -7.12 -25.67 9.27
CA ASN A 87 -5.70 -25.61 8.87
C ASN A 87 -5.46 -25.60 7.36
N TRP A 88 -6.42 -25.14 6.56
CA TRP A 88 -6.20 -24.96 5.12
C TRP A 88 -5.42 -23.68 4.86
N SER A 89 -4.59 -23.65 3.80
CA SER A 89 -3.96 -22.40 3.36
C SER A 89 -4.88 -21.60 2.46
N LEU A 90 -4.69 -20.28 2.41
CA LEU A 90 -5.39 -19.41 1.46
C LEU A 90 -5.20 -19.88 0.02
N ASP A 91 -4.04 -20.45 -0.30
CA ASP A 91 -3.75 -21.02 -1.62
C ASP A 91 -4.64 -22.21 -1.94
N VAL A 92 -4.80 -23.13 -0.98
CA VAL A 92 -5.68 -24.30 -1.13
C VAL A 92 -7.12 -23.86 -1.25
N VAL A 93 -7.61 -22.99 -0.36
CA VAL A 93 -9.01 -22.52 -0.40
C VAL A 93 -9.34 -21.86 -1.73
N LYS A 94 -8.47 -20.98 -2.24
CA LYS A 94 -8.68 -20.30 -3.53
C LYS A 94 -8.55 -21.26 -4.72
N GLY A 95 -7.64 -22.24 -4.64
CA GLY A 95 -7.46 -23.26 -5.68
C GLY A 95 -8.63 -24.22 -5.78
N THR A 96 -9.21 -24.62 -4.64
CA THR A 96 -10.37 -25.53 -4.58
C THR A 96 -11.67 -24.81 -4.93
N TYR A 97 -11.85 -23.57 -4.49
CA TYR A 97 -13.09 -22.81 -4.67
C TYR A 97 -12.84 -21.47 -5.40
N PRO A 98 -12.44 -21.50 -6.69
CA PRO A 98 -12.11 -20.29 -7.42
C PRO A 98 -13.32 -19.34 -7.55
N ASP A 99 -14.53 -19.87 -7.71
CA ASP A 99 -15.76 -19.09 -7.94
C ASP A 99 -16.32 -18.44 -6.67
N LYS A 100 -15.97 -18.97 -5.49
CA LYS A 100 -16.46 -18.46 -4.19
C LYS A 100 -15.63 -17.29 -3.67
N ILE A 101 -14.45 -17.06 -4.24
CA ILE A 101 -13.55 -15.99 -3.82
C ILE A 101 -13.32 -15.06 -5.00
N PRO A 102 -13.90 -13.86 -5.04
CA PRO A 102 -13.85 -12.99 -6.21
C PRO A 102 -12.49 -12.32 -6.43
N CYS A 103 -11.59 -12.37 -5.46
CA CYS A 103 -10.31 -11.65 -5.52
C CYS A 103 -9.12 -12.54 -5.85
N SER A 104 -8.03 -11.91 -6.33
CA SER A 104 -6.78 -12.60 -6.65
C SER A 104 -6.02 -13.04 -5.40
N MET A 105 -5.12 -14.01 -5.55
CA MET A 105 -4.28 -14.53 -4.45
C MET A 105 -3.51 -13.41 -3.73
N ARG A 106 -2.88 -12.50 -4.50
CA ARG A 106 -2.16 -11.36 -3.94
C ARG A 106 -3.08 -10.45 -3.10
N THR A 107 -4.36 -10.36 -3.47
CA THR A 107 -5.33 -9.56 -2.72
C THR A 107 -5.72 -10.26 -1.42
N LEU A 108 -5.91 -11.58 -1.42
CA LEU A 108 -6.14 -12.37 -0.19
C LEU A 108 -5.04 -12.18 0.84
N TYR A 109 -3.77 -12.33 0.46
CA TYR A 109 -2.66 -12.11 1.37
C TYR A 109 -2.57 -10.66 1.87
N ARG A 110 -2.87 -9.67 1.02
CA ARG A 110 -2.98 -8.26 1.46
C ARG A 110 -4.14 -8.02 2.42
N LEU A 111 -5.21 -8.82 2.38
CA LEU A 111 -6.32 -8.75 3.34
C LEU A 111 -5.89 -9.35 4.68
N ALA A 112 -5.13 -10.46 4.67
CA ALA A 112 -4.52 -11.01 5.87
C ALA A 112 -3.53 -10.02 6.54
N ASP A 113 -2.68 -9.34 5.76
CA ASP A 113 -1.76 -8.32 6.29
C ASP A 113 -2.48 -7.17 6.99
N ARG A 114 -3.67 -6.81 6.49
CA ARG A 114 -4.54 -5.79 7.08
C ARG A 114 -5.28 -6.26 8.34
N GLY A 115 -5.20 -7.55 8.68
CA GLY A 115 -5.88 -8.13 9.84
C GLY A 115 -7.35 -8.47 9.60
N ILE A 116 -7.78 -8.65 8.34
CA ILE A 116 -9.14 -9.14 8.04
C ILE A 116 -9.28 -10.62 8.45
N PHE A 117 -8.20 -11.39 8.30
CA PHE A 117 -8.11 -12.76 8.77
C PHE A 117 -7.14 -12.81 9.95
N LYS A 118 -7.41 -13.70 10.91
CA LYS A 118 -6.53 -13.94 12.06
C LYS A 118 -5.22 -14.54 11.57
N LYS A 119 -4.09 -13.96 11.98
CA LYS A 119 -2.76 -14.39 11.54
C LYS A 119 -2.34 -15.73 12.13
N GLU A 120 -2.95 -16.08 13.25
CA GLU A 120 -2.74 -17.31 14.01
C GLU A 120 -3.29 -18.52 13.26
N ASP A 121 -4.38 -18.33 12.50
CA ASP A 121 -5.04 -19.40 11.74
C ASP A 121 -4.42 -19.61 10.35
N LEU A 122 -3.52 -18.71 9.92
CA LEU A 122 -2.76 -18.90 8.71
C LEU A 122 -1.72 -20.00 8.93
N PRO A 123 -1.69 -21.05 8.08
CA PRO A 123 -0.72 -22.12 8.24
C PRO A 123 0.69 -21.55 8.12
N TRP A 124 1.47 -21.69 9.19
CA TRP A 124 2.85 -21.26 9.20
C TRP A 124 3.62 -22.00 8.11
N LYS A 125 4.38 -21.24 7.30
CA LYS A 125 5.17 -21.78 6.20
C LYS A 125 6.31 -22.65 6.75
N GLY A 126 6.00 -23.93 6.97
CA GLY A 126 6.91 -24.98 7.38
C GLY A 126 7.43 -24.86 8.80
N LYS A 127 7.72 -25.99 9.44
CA LYS A 127 8.58 -26.02 10.63
C LYS A 127 9.97 -25.52 10.24
N ARG A 128 10.25 -24.21 10.37
CA ARG A 128 11.63 -23.74 10.31
C ARG A 128 12.39 -24.53 11.35
N LYS A 129 13.51 -25.12 10.94
CA LYS A 129 14.42 -25.71 11.90
C LYS A 129 14.91 -24.58 12.83
N PRO A 130 15.14 -24.84 14.12
CA PRO A 130 15.76 -23.86 15.00
C PRO A 130 17.04 -23.30 14.36
N ASN A 131 17.34 -22.02 14.60
CA ASN A 131 18.59 -21.43 14.15
C ASN A 131 19.76 -22.26 14.70
N GLY A 132 20.68 -22.68 13.83
CA GLY A 132 21.80 -23.56 14.20
C GLY A 132 21.49 -25.06 14.20
N LYS A 133 20.30 -25.49 13.78
CA LYS A 133 20.02 -26.93 13.65
C LYS A 133 20.88 -27.56 12.54
N ALA A 134 21.83 -28.40 12.93
CA ALA A 134 22.58 -29.24 12.01
C ALA A 134 21.65 -30.21 11.25
N GLU A 135 21.76 -30.25 9.93
CA GLU A 135 21.02 -31.18 9.07
C GLU A 135 21.57 -32.60 9.29
N LYS A 136 20.70 -33.51 9.73
CA LYS A 136 21.07 -34.91 10.04
C LYS A 136 20.64 -35.89 8.94
N ARG A 137 19.90 -35.43 7.91
CA ARG A 137 19.61 -36.25 6.74
C ARG A 137 20.93 -36.65 6.09
N GLY A 138 21.03 -37.91 5.68
CA GLY A 138 22.24 -38.46 5.09
C GLY A 138 22.75 -37.56 3.97
N LYS A 139 23.99 -37.08 4.12
CA LYS A 139 24.72 -36.52 2.97
C LYS A 139 24.83 -37.65 1.95
N GLN A 140 24.44 -37.41 0.71
CA GLN A 140 24.71 -38.40 -0.34
C GLN A 140 26.22 -38.60 -0.39
N ALA A 141 26.69 -39.80 -0.01
CA ALA A 141 28.11 -40.11 0.15
C ALA A 141 28.93 -39.91 -1.14
N PHE A 142 28.26 -39.88 -2.30
CA PHE A 142 28.87 -39.78 -3.62
C PHE A 142 28.73 -38.39 -4.26
N ARG A 143 28.32 -37.37 -3.50
CA ARG A 143 28.27 -35.98 -3.99
C ARG A 143 29.44 -35.20 -3.39
N ARG A 144 30.19 -34.51 -4.26
CA ARG A 144 31.32 -33.66 -3.89
C ARG A 144 30.82 -32.45 -3.10
N ASP A 145 31.55 -32.05 -2.06
CA ASP A 145 31.26 -30.82 -1.33
C ASP A 145 31.68 -29.62 -2.20
N ILE A 146 31.00 -28.48 -2.06
CA ILE A 146 31.35 -27.26 -2.79
C ILE A 146 32.77 -26.77 -2.44
N ARG A 147 33.26 -27.10 -1.24
CA ARG A 147 34.60 -26.75 -0.76
C ARG A 147 35.71 -27.52 -1.47
N GLU A 148 35.44 -28.77 -1.84
CA GLU A 148 36.38 -29.65 -2.56
C GLU A 148 36.55 -29.22 -4.03
N ARG A 149 35.67 -28.33 -4.53
CA ARG A 149 35.69 -27.88 -5.92
C ARG A 149 36.99 -27.19 -6.31
N ALA A 150 37.57 -26.39 -5.40
CA ALA A 150 38.81 -25.66 -5.66
C ALA A 150 40.03 -26.60 -5.76
N GLU A 151 40.04 -27.69 -4.99
CA GLU A 151 41.11 -28.69 -5.04
C GLU A 151 41.02 -29.56 -6.29
N ILE A 152 39.79 -29.92 -6.71
CA ILE A 152 39.57 -30.78 -7.87
C ILE A 152 39.74 -30.01 -9.19
N TYR A 153 39.40 -28.72 -9.20
CA TYR A 153 39.50 -27.87 -10.39
C TYR A 153 40.36 -26.63 -10.08
N PRO A 154 41.68 -26.79 -9.90
CA PRO A 154 42.58 -25.70 -9.53
C PRO A 154 42.69 -24.64 -10.64
N GLU A 155 42.46 -25.04 -11.89
CA GLU A 155 42.51 -24.14 -13.06
C GLU A 155 41.12 -23.65 -13.51
N PHE A 156 40.07 -23.87 -12.72
CA PHE A 156 38.68 -23.54 -13.11
C PHE A 156 38.51 -22.11 -13.61
N GLU A 157 39.10 -21.14 -12.91
CA GLU A 157 39.08 -19.71 -13.28
C GLU A 157 39.84 -19.43 -14.59
N ARG A 158 40.84 -20.25 -14.91
CA ARG A 158 41.66 -20.10 -16.13
C ARG A 158 41.03 -20.79 -17.34
N GLU A 159 40.34 -21.90 -17.12
CA GLU A 159 39.68 -22.68 -18.19
C GLU A 159 38.35 -22.06 -18.66
N PHE A 160 37.60 -21.40 -17.77
CA PHE A 160 36.25 -20.92 -18.07
C PHE A 160 36.07 -19.39 -18.00
N GLY A 161 37.12 -18.64 -17.66
CA GLY A 161 37.20 -17.18 -17.84
C GLY A 161 36.78 -16.35 -16.63
#